data_AF-A0A653K3F7-F1
#
_entry.id   AF-A0A653K3F7-F1
#
_cell.length_a   1.000
_cell.length_b   1.000
_cell.length_c   1.000
_cell.angle_alpha   90.00
_cell.angle_beta   90.00
_cell.angle_gamma   90.00
#
_symmetry.space_group_name_H-M   'P 1'
#
loop_
_entity.id
_entity.type
_entity.pdbx_description
1 polymer ?
#
loop_
_entity_poly.entity_id
_entity_poly.type
_entity_poly.pdbx_seq_one_letter_code
_entity_poly.pdbx_strand_id
1 'polypeptide(L)'
;MHYYKRNLGDYAKKAGRLTMLEHGAYNQLLDAIYDREEFPMLEDALDWTWARDEAEITAVKFVLSKFFDLQEDGRFIQNRIKEELEAYKAKAENNARIAKEREEKRKNGKRSGNEASPVVHETCEIEHEASPNHKPLTNNQEPLTSIDISEEESSQVSQKPKTPRITKKQAAINELVALGLDAKFAQPIIEKRNGKAFSEVAMDEIKEQASLVQLTVIEALEFAAKQDWGSFRADWYQNRVKQQGYQSSAQQTANEQAKWDEFLNGGPQFVDVSPKKSILIEGVGHA
;
A
#
# COMPACT_ATOMS: atom_id res chain seq x y z
N MET A 1 11.98 -17.13 12.90
CA MET A 1 10.91 -17.40 11.92
C MET A 1 11.12 -16.48 10.72
N HIS A 2 11.64 -17.04 9.63
CA HIS A 2 11.90 -16.31 8.39
C HIS A 2 10.59 -16.15 7.60
N TYR A 3 10.18 -14.91 7.35
CA TYR A 3 9.06 -14.64 6.45
C TYR A 3 9.52 -14.82 5.00
N TYR A 4 8.91 -15.77 4.28
CA TYR A 4 9.17 -15.96 2.85
C TYR A 4 7.92 -15.64 2.02
N LYS A 5 8.14 -15.02 0.85
CA LYS A 5 7.04 -14.69 -0.06
C LYS A 5 6.72 -15.89 -0.94
N ARG A 6 5.50 -16.40 -0.82
CA ARG A 6 5.03 -17.54 -1.61
C ARG A 6 4.31 -17.09 -2.89
N ASN A 7 4.96 -17.27 -4.03
CA ASN A 7 4.36 -16.95 -5.34
C ASN A 7 3.46 -18.10 -5.81
N LEU A 8 2.14 -17.94 -5.66
CA LEU A 8 1.16 -18.95 -6.07
C LEU A 8 1.23 -19.29 -7.57
N GLY A 9 1.50 -18.30 -8.43
CA GLY A 9 1.62 -18.52 -9.87
C GLY A 9 2.83 -19.38 -10.25
N ASP A 10 3.99 -19.13 -9.64
CA ASP A 10 5.19 -19.96 -9.87
C ASP A 10 5.01 -21.36 -9.29
N TYR A 11 4.37 -21.44 -8.12
CA TYR A 11 4.02 -22.71 -7.50
C TYR A 11 3.12 -23.53 -8.42
N ALA A 12 2.02 -22.98 -8.93
CA ALA A 12 1.10 -23.68 -9.82
C ALA A 12 1.78 -24.17 -11.11
N LYS A 13 2.67 -23.36 -11.69
CA LYS A 13 3.45 -23.74 -12.90
C LYS A 13 4.37 -24.94 -12.65
N LYS A 14 5.05 -24.96 -11.51
CA LYS A 14 6.02 -26.01 -11.17
C LYS A 14 5.35 -27.26 -10.59
N ALA A 15 4.35 -27.06 -9.75
CA ALA A 15 3.75 -28.12 -8.96
C ALA A 15 2.43 -28.66 -9.53
N GLY A 16 1.87 -28.10 -10.60
CA GLY A 16 0.53 -28.46 -11.10
C GLY A 16 0.33 -29.90 -11.59
N ARG A 17 1.36 -30.75 -11.58
CA ARG A 17 1.28 -32.18 -11.94
C ARG A 17 1.43 -33.12 -10.74
N LEU A 18 1.56 -32.57 -9.53
CA LEU A 18 1.75 -33.38 -8.33
C LEU A 18 0.42 -33.96 -7.86
N THR A 19 0.49 -35.12 -7.21
CA THR A 19 -0.65 -35.68 -6.48
C THR A 19 -0.94 -34.85 -5.22
N MET A 20 -2.11 -35.03 -4.62
CA MET A 20 -2.48 -34.30 -3.39
C MET A 20 -1.48 -34.56 -2.24
N LEU A 21 -0.97 -35.79 -2.13
CA LEU A 21 0.04 -36.15 -1.13
C LEU A 21 1.38 -35.48 -1.42
N GLU A 22 1.83 -35.50 -2.67
CA GLU A 22 3.06 -34.83 -3.08
C GLU A 22 2.99 -33.30 -2.89
N HIS A 23 1.83 -32.71 -3.16
CA HIS A 23 1.57 -31.30 -2.87
C HIS A 23 1.71 -30.99 -1.38
N GLY A 24 1.10 -31.81 -0.53
CA GLY A 24 1.22 -31.71 0.93
C GLY A 24 2.67 -31.84 1.39
N ALA A 25 3.36 -32.89 0.94
CA ALA A 25 4.76 -33.16 1.24
C ALA A 25 5.67 -32.00 0.83
N TYR A 26 5.52 -31.50 -0.40
CA TYR A 26 6.31 -30.37 -0.89
C TYR A 26 6.10 -29.10 -0.09
N ASN A 27 4.86 -28.82 0.32
CA ASN A 27 4.54 -27.63 1.12
C ASN A 27 5.14 -27.70 2.52
N GLN A 28 4.94 -28.82 3.22
CA GLN A 28 5.50 -29.02 4.56
C GLN A 28 7.03 -28.97 4.53
N LEU A 29 7.65 -29.54 3.50
CA LEU A 29 9.10 -29.51 3.35
C LEU A 29 9.62 -28.09 3.14
N LEU A 30 8.96 -27.28 2.29
CA LEU A 30 9.30 -25.87 2.11
C LEU A 30 9.19 -25.10 3.41
N ASP A 31 8.07 -25.25 4.12
CA ASP A 31 7.82 -24.55 5.38
C ASP A 31 8.88 -24.91 6.44
N ALA A 32 9.25 -26.20 6.54
CA ALA A 32 10.32 -26.66 7.43
C ALA A 32 11.70 -26.08 7.05
N ILE A 33 12.03 -26.04 5.76
CA ILE A 33 13.30 -25.45 5.29
C ILE A 33 13.39 -23.96 5.64
N TYR A 34 12.31 -23.21 5.43
CA TYR A 34 12.31 -21.78 5.75
C TYR A 34 12.26 -21.50 7.25
N ASP A 35 11.60 -22.33 8.05
CA ASP A 35 11.57 -22.15 9.51
C ASP A 35 12.93 -22.45 10.15
N ARG A 36 13.60 -23.51 9.69
CA ARG A 36 14.92 -23.93 10.20
C ARG A 36 16.09 -23.22 9.52
N GLU A 37 15.86 -22.60 8.37
CA GLU A 37 16.88 -21.98 7.51
C GLU A 37 18.01 -22.95 7.11
N GLU A 38 17.67 -24.24 6.99
CA GLU A 38 18.56 -25.37 6.72
C GLU A 38 17.96 -26.36 5.71
N PHE A 39 18.83 -27.07 4.98
CA PHE A 39 18.44 -28.09 4.00
C PHE A 39 18.47 -29.50 4.60
N PRO A 40 17.44 -30.32 4.37
CA PRO A 40 17.30 -31.64 4.97
C PRO A 40 18.17 -32.68 4.26
N MET A 41 18.59 -33.71 5.01
CA MET A 41 18.92 -35.02 4.45
C MET A 41 17.65 -35.84 4.21
N LEU A 42 17.77 -37.04 3.65
CA LEU A 42 16.61 -37.89 3.39
C LEU A 42 15.82 -38.21 4.68
N GLU A 43 16.51 -38.58 5.76
CA GLU A 43 15.89 -38.91 7.03
C GLU A 43 15.24 -37.67 7.68
N ASP A 44 15.94 -36.53 7.64
CA ASP A 44 15.41 -35.26 8.12
C ASP A 44 14.14 -34.85 7.36
N ALA A 45 14.11 -35.02 6.04
CA ALA A 45 12.96 -34.66 5.23
C ALA A 45 11.71 -35.49 5.60
N LEU A 46 11.89 -36.77 5.94
CA LEU A 46 10.79 -37.62 6.40
C LEU A 46 10.29 -37.19 7.78
N ASP A 47 11.21 -36.88 8.70
CA ASP A 47 10.85 -36.40 10.04
C ASP A 47 10.16 -35.03 10.01
N TRP A 48 10.68 -34.09 9.23
CA TRP A 48 10.15 -32.73 9.11
C TRP A 48 8.78 -32.67 8.46
N THR A 49 8.46 -33.63 7.58
CA THR A 49 7.14 -33.73 6.93
C THR A 49 6.16 -34.62 7.69
N TRP A 50 6.60 -35.23 8.81
CA TRP A 50 5.86 -36.23 9.57
C TRP A 50 5.33 -37.39 8.71
N ALA A 51 6.06 -37.77 7.66
CA ALA A 51 5.67 -38.88 6.80
C ALA A 51 5.77 -40.21 7.57
N ARG A 52 4.62 -40.85 7.83
CA ARG A 52 4.53 -42.14 8.55
C ARG A 52 4.12 -43.27 7.63
N ASP A 53 3.25 -42.98 6.68
CA ASP A 53 2.74 -43.98 5.75
C ASP A 53 3.70 -44.17 4.57
N GLU A 54 3.71 -45.38 4.00
CA GLU A 54 4.56 -45.69 2.84
C GLU A 54 4.25 -44.81 1.63
N ALA A 55 2.98 -44.43 1.46
CA ALA A 55 2.54 -43.49 0.44
C ALA A 55 3.12 -42.08 0.64
N GLU A 56 3.17 -41.61 1.89
CA GLU A 56 3.76 -40.31 2.25
C GLU A 56 5.26 -40.32 2.06
N ILE A 57 5.93 -41.38 2.51
CA ILE A 57 7.38 -41.57 2.33
C ILE A 57 7.73 -41.56 0.84
N THR A 58 6.93 -42.23 0.02
CA THR A 58 7.11 -42.26 -1.44
C THR A 58 6.91 -40.87 -2.05
N ALA A 59 5.89 -40.14 -1.60
CA ALA A 59 5.63 -38.76 -2.04
C ALA A 59 6.79 -37.81 -1.69
N VAL A 60 7.34 -37.89 -0.47
CA VAL A 60 8.50 -37.08 -0.04
C VAL A 60 9.72 -37.41 -0.89
N LYS A 61 10.03 -38.69 -1.09
CA LYS A 61 11.14 -39.13 -1.96
C LYS A 61 11.00 -38.63 -3.39
N PHE A 62 9.78 -38.67 -3.94
CA PHE A 62 9.49 -38.16 -5.27
C PHE A 62 9.72 -36.65 -5.37
N VAL A 63 9.23 -35.89 -4.40
CA VAL A 63 9.41 -34.44 -4.32
C VAL A 63 10.90 -34.08 -4.22
N LEU A 64 11.65 -34.75 -3.35
CA LEU A 64 13.09 -34.55 -3.20
C LEU A 64 13.82 -34.81 -4.53
N SER A 65 13.53 -35.93 -5.18
CA SER A 65 14.13 -36.26 -6.47
C SER A 65 13.79 -35.29 -7.59
N LYS A 66 12.63 -34.60 -7.53
CA LYS A 66 12.14 -33.76 -8.63
C LYS A 66 12.54 -32.30 -8.49
N PHE A 67 12.56 -31.78 -7.26
CA PHE A 67 12.69 -30.34 -6.98
C PHE A 67 14.01 -29.95 -6.35
N PHE A 68 14.80 -30.93 -5.89
CA PHE A 68 16.05 -30.70 -5.17
C PHE A 68 17.20 -31.46 -5.84
N ASP A 69 18.38 -30.86 -5.77
CA ASP A 69 19.62 -31.46 -6.22
C ASP A 69 20.28 -32.13 -5.01
N LEU A 70 20.58 -33.42 -5.14
CA LEU A 70 21.32 -34.18 -4.13
C LEU A 70 22.78 -33.76 -4.16
N GLN A 71 23.30 -33.27 -3.04
CA GLN A 71 24.71 -32.95 -2.92
C GLN A 71 25.56 -34.11 -2.39
N GLU A 72 26.88 -33.99 -2.59
CA GLU A 72 27.89 -34.95 -2.11
C GLU A 72 27.78 -35.20 -0.59
N ASP A 73 27.37 -34.19 0.16
CA ASP A 73 27.16 -34.26 1.62
C ASP A 73 25.86 -34.96 2.05
N GLY A 74 25.05 -35.46 1.08
CA GLY A 74 23.77 -36.13 1.34
C GLY A 74 22.58 -35.19 1.58
N ARG A 75 22.77 -33.88 1.43
CA ARG A 75 21.72 -32.86 1.60
C ARG A 75 20.98 -32.57 0.29
N PHE A 76 19.70 -32.29 0.39
CA PHE A 76 18.86 -31.90 -0.74
C PHE A 76 18.73 -30.38 -0.83
N ILE A 77 19.38 -29.78 -1.83
CA ILE A 77 19.46 -28.33 -1.98
C ILE A 77 18.61 -27.87 -3.16
N GLN A 78 17.93 -26.74 -2.99
CA GLN A 78 17.30 -26.02 -4.09
C GLN A 78 17.95 -24.64 -4.26
N ASN A 79 18.57 -24.38 -5.41
CA ASN A 79 19.36 -23.16 -5.66
C ASN A 79 18.60 -21.87 -5.36
N ARG A 80 17.32 -21.79 -5.76
CA ARG A 80 16.47 -20.64 -5.48
C ARG A 80 16.35 -20.35 -3.98
N ILE A 81 16.06 -21.37 -3.18
CA ILE A 81 15.87 -21.21 -1.73
C ILE A 81 17.20 -20.84 -1.08
N LYS A 82 18.30 -21.44 -1.56
CA LYS A 82 19.66 -21.17 -1.08
C LYS A 82 20.01 -19.69 -1.25
N GLU A 83 19.82 -19.14 -2.44
CA GLU A 83 20.07 -17.73 -2.73
C GLU A 83 19.19 -16.80 -1.86
N GLU A 84 17.91 -17.15 -1.68
CA GLU A 84 16.99 -16.39 -0.83
C GLU A 84 17.44 -16.39 0.64
N LEU A 85 17.85 -17.54 1.18
CA LEU A 85 18.35 -17.67 2.56
C LEU A 85 19.69 -16.95 2.76
N GLU A 86 20.62 -17.05 1.82
CA GLU A 86 21.91 -16.34 1.88
C GLU A 86 21.71 -14.82 1.85
N ALA A 87 20.83 -14.32 0.98
CA ALA A 87 20.49 -12.91 0.92
C ALA A 87 19.81 -12.41 2.21
N TYR A 88 18.98 -13.24 2.84
CA TYR A 88 18.40 -12.92 4.14
C TYR A 88 19.45 -12.88 5.25
N LYS A 89 20.31 -13.90 5.35
CA LYS A 89 21.38 -13.96 6.36
C LYS A 89 22.32 -12.76 6.25
N ALA A 90 22.73 -12.39 5.03
CA ALA A 90 23.56 -11.21 4.79
C ALA A 90 22.89 -9.90 5.26
N LYS A 91 21.57 -9.74 5.04
CA LYS A 91 20.81 -8.58 5.53
C LYS A 91 20.69 -8.58 7.06
N ALA A 92 20.41 -9.74 7.66
CA ALA A 92 20.31 -9.90 9.10
C ALA A 92 21.64 -9.55 9.80
N GLU A 93 22.76 -10.04 9.26
CA GLU A 93 24.10 -9.73 9.77
C GLU A 93 24.43 -8.23 9.66
N ASN A 94 24.16 -7.61 8.52
CA ASN A 94 24.42 -6.18 8.35
C ASN A 94 23.55 -5.34 9.31
N ASN A 95 22.27 -5.69 9.47
CA ASN A 95 21.37 -5.04 10.41
C ASN A 95 21.83 -5.22 11.86
N ALA A 96 22.28 -6.43 12.23
CA ALA A 96 22.85 -6.70 13.55
C ALA A 96 24.13 -5.89 13.80
N ARG A 97 25.00 -5.76 12.80
CA ARG A 97 26.20 -4.91 12.88
C ARG A 97 25.85 -3.44 13.10
N ILE A 98 24.91 -2.90 12.32
CA ILE A 98 24.43 -1.51 12.44
C ILE A 98 23.79 -1.29 13.82
N ALA A 99 23.01 -2.26 14.32
CA ALA A 99 22.39 -2.18 15.64
C ALA A 99 23.43 -2.16 16.78
N LYS A 100 24.46 -3.02 16.70
CA LYS A 100 25.58 -3.02 17.67
C LYS A 100 26.34 -1.70 17.64
N GLU A 101 26.67 -1.18 16.46
CA GLU A 101 27.36 0.10 16.30
C GLU A 101 26.56 1.26 16.90
N ARG A 102 25.23 1.28 16.67
CA ARG A 102 24.32 2.27 17.27
C ARG A 102 24.31 2.18 18.80
N GLU A 103 24.26 0.97 19.36
CA GLU A 103 24.25 0.79 20.81
C GLU A 103 25.60 1.15 21.45
N GLU A 104 26.72 0.86 20.79
CA GLU A 104 28.06 1.27 21.21
C GLU A 104 28.22 2.80 21.20
N LYS A 105 27.74 3.48 20.15
CA LYS A 105 27.70 4.95 20.09
C LYS A 105 26.88 5.54 21.25
N ARG A 106 25.72 4.96 21.55
CA ARG A 106 24.87 5.38 22.68
C ARG A 106 25.57 5.18 24.02
N LYS A 107 26.27 4.06 24.21
CA LYS A 107 27.02 3.74 25.43
C LYS A 107 28.26 4.63 25.61
N ASN A 108 28.96 4.97 24.53
CA ASN A 108 30.12 5.86 24.57
C ASN A 108 29.71 7.32 24.80
N GLY A 109 28.65 7.80 24.15
CA GLY A 109 28.10 9.14 24.41
C GLY A 109 27.61 9.31 25.85
N LYS A 110 27.12 8.24 26.48
CA LYS A 110 26.71 8.25 27.90
C LYS A 110 27.89 8.18 28.88
N ARG A 111 29.07 7.76 28.44
CA ARG A 111 30.30 7.71 29.25
C ARG A 111 31.12 9.01 29.20
N SER A 112 30.93 9.86 28.20
CA SER A 112 31.59 11.18 28.15
C SER A 112 30.82 12.29 28.89
N GLY A 113 29.61 12.00 29.40
CA GLY A 113 28.82 12.91 30.21
C GLY A 113 29.01 12.66 31.70
N ASN A 114 30.19 13.00 32.22
CA ASN A 114 30.40 13.16 33.66
C ASN A 114 30.63 14.64 33.98
N GLU A 115 29.76 15.52 33.47
CA GLU A 115 29.60 16.87 33.99
C GLU A 115 28.10 17.23 34.00
N ALA A 116 27.67 17.69 35.19
CA ALA A 116 26.44 18.39 35.53
C ALA A 116 25.09 17.66 35.33
N SER A 117 24.40 17.50 36.47
CA SER A 117 22.95 17.29 36.54
C SER A 117 22.20 18.31 35.67
N PRO A 118 21.14 17.91 34.94
CA PRO A 118 20.44 18.84 34.06
C PRO A 118 19.66 19.86 34.89
N VAL A 119 20.02 21.13 34.74
CA VAL A 119 19.20 22.25 35.19
C VAL A 119 17.91 22.20 34.37
N VAL A 120 16.79 22.13 35.09
CA VAL A 120 15.43 22.20 34.57
C VAL A 120 15.27 23.58 33.94
N HIS A 121 15.35 23.67 32.60
CA HIS A 121 14.71 24.65 31.70
C HIS A 121 15.64 25.08 30.54
N GLU A 122 15.93 24.16 29.61
CA GLU A 122 16.51 24.55 28.32
C GLU A 122 15.91 23.68 27.20
N THR A 123 15.50 24.32 26.11
CA THR A 123 14.79 23.70 24.99
C THR A 123 15.74 22.80 24.19
N CYS A 124 15.45 21.50 24.18
CA CYS A 124 16.21 20.48 23.44
C CYS A 124 16.14 20.70 21.91
N GLU A 125 17.19 21.25 21.31
CA GLU A 125 17.57 20.95 19.92
C GLU A 125 18.38 19.65 19.91
N ILE A 126 17.68 18.51 20.00
CA ILE A 126 18.27 17.20 19.73
C ILE A 126 17.64 16.72 18.42
N GLU A 127 18.42 16.78 17.33
CA GLU A 127 18.07 16.10 16.09
C GLU A 127 18.06 14.58 16.35
N HIS A 128 16.89 14.06 16.70
CA HIS A 128 16.66 12.63 16.75
C HIS A 128 16.60 12.10 15.30
N GLU A 129 17.61 11.33 14.88
CA GLU A 129 17.47 10.49 13.69
C GLU A 129 16.28 9.56 13.88
N ALA A 130 15.28 9.68 13.01
CA ALA A 130 14.03 8.94 13.12
C ALA A 130 14.28 7.43 13.06
N SER A 131 13.79 6.70 14.07
CA SER A 131 13.75 5.24 14.07
C SER A 131 12.92 4.74 12.87
N PRO A 132 13.39 3.75 12.10
CA PRO A 132 12.59 3.15 11.04
C PRO A 132 11.38 2.43 11.65
N ASN A 133 10.18 2.83 11.24
CA ASN A 133 8.88 2.22 11.59
C ASN A 133 8.42 2.36 13.05
N HIS A 134 7.85 3.50 13.41
CA HIS A 134 6.64 3.48 14.22
C HIS A 134 5.81 4.77 14.02
N LYS A 135 4.72 4.69 13.26
CA LYS A 135 3.63 5.66 13.34
C LYS A 135 2.30 4.91 13.45
N PRO A 136 1.68 4.84 14.64
CA PRO A 136 0.28 4.49 14.76
C PRO A 136 -0.55 5.67 14.26
N LEU A 137 -1.44 5.39 13.32
CA LEU A 137 -2.34 6.37 12.74
C LEU A 137 -3.57 6.50 13.66
N THR A 138 -3.65 7.59 14.43
CA THR A 138 -4.91 8.00 15.08
C THR A 138 -5.11 9.49 14.88
N ASN A 139 -5.82 9.83 13.80
CA ASN A 139 -6.51 11.10 13.67
C ASN A 139 -7.74 11.02 14.58
N ASN A 140 -7.92 11.96 15.51
CA ASN A 140 -9.23 12.47 15.95
C ASN A 140 -9.09 13.59 17.01
N GLN A 141 -9.74 14.72 16.70
CA GLN A 141 -10.22 15.82 17.56
C GLN A 141 -9.33 17.08 17.67
N GLU A 142 -9.65 18.08 16.83
CA GLU A 142 -9.39 19.50 17.11
C GLU A 142 -10.62 20.10 17.84
N PRO A 143 -10.43 20.98 18.84
CA PRO A 143 -11.46 21.93 19.22
C PRO A 143 -11.32 23.23 18.39
N LEU A 144 -12.44 23.63 17.79
CA LEU A 144 -12.67 24.92 17.14
C LEU A 144 -12.70 26.05 18.17
N THR A 145 -11.99 27.15 17.92
CA THR A 145 -12.35 28.50 18.40
C THR A 145 -11.96 29.57 17.40
N SER A 146 -12.88 29.82 16.47
CA SER A 146 -13.51 31.09 16.11
C SER A 146 -12.91 32.45 16.57
N ILE A 147 -12.82 33.36 15.57
CA ILE A 147 -13.20 34.80 15.54
C ILE A 147 -12.08 35.87 15.69
N ASP A 148 -11.79 36.48 14.53
CA ASP A 148 -11.75 37.90 14.15
C ASP A 148 -11.09 38.96 15.07
N ILE A 149 -10.34 39.89 14.46
CA ILE A 149 -10.72 41.31 14.25
C ILE A 149 -9.53 42.17 13.74
N SER A 150 -9.89 43.03 12.78
CA SER A 150 -9.38 44.38 12.41
C SER A 150 -8.03 44.58 11.71
N GLU A 151 -8.18 45.05 10.46
CA GLU A 151 -7.39 46.13 9.84
C GLU A 151 -7.49 47.43 10.66
N GLU A 152 -6.38 48.18 10.77
CA GLU A 152 -6.28 49.56 10.26
C GLU A 152 -4.86 50.13 10.42
N GLU A 153 -4.60 51.15 9.61
CA GLU A 153 -3.33 51.69 9.15
C GLU A 153 -2.48 52.43 10.20
N SER A 154 -1.17 52.53 9.90
CA SER A 154 -0.46 53.81 9.68
C SER A 154 0.91 53.85 10.36
N SER A 155 1.97 53.93 9.55
CA SER A 155 2.92 55.06 9.58
C SER A 155 4.23 54.72 8.86
N GLN A 156 4.58 55.61 7.93
CA GLN A 156 5.77 55.62 7.09
C GLN A 156 7.06 55.79 7.91
N VAL A 157 8.07 54.94 7.68
CA VAL A 157 9.48 55.34 7.84
C VAL A 157 10.32 54.69 6.74
N SER A 158 10.95 55.56 5.94
CA SER A 158 11.85 55.30 4.83
C SER A 158 13.09 54.49 5.21
N GLN A 159 13.21 53.24 4.73
CA GLN A 159 14.48 52.54 4.60
C GLN A 159 14.50 51.68 3.31
N LYS A 160 15.56 51.84 2.52
CA LYS A 160 15.81 51.17 1.21
C LYS A 160 15.54 49.65 1.28
N PRO A 161 14.82 49.03 0.32
CA PRO A 161 14.42 47.64 0.46
C PRO A 161 15.62 46.71 0.31
N LYS A 162 16.02 46.08 1.42
CA LYS A 162 16.80 44.84 1.38
C LYS A 162 15.89 43.78 0.77
N THR A 163 16.21 43.31 -0.43
CA THR A 163 15.47 42.21 -1.07
C THR A 163 15.43 41.03 -0.09
N PRO A 164 14.24 40.55 0.33
CA PRO A 164 14.17 39.39 1.19
C PRO A 164 14.77 38.21 0.42
N ARG A 165 15.62 37.42 1.10
CA ARG A 165 16.20 36.22 0.52
C ARG A 165 15.08 35.22 0.24
N ILE A 166 14.54 35.26 -0.97
CA ILE A 166 13.46 34.35 -1.41
C ILE A 166 13.99 32.92 -1.23
N THR A 167 13.31 32.15 -0.40
CA THR A 167 13.65 30.74 -0.23
C THR A 167 13.35 29.99 -1.53
N LYS A 168 14.09 28.92 -1.83
CA LYS A 168 13.87 28.11 -3.04
C LYS A 168 12.42 27.62 -3.17
N LYS A 169 11.75 27.39 -2.02
CA LYS A 169 10.32 27.03 -1.93
C LYS A 169 9.41 28.15 -2.42
N GLN A 170 9.61 29.37 -1.96
CA GLN A 170 8.81 30.54 -2.36
C GLN A 170 9.04 30.91 -3.82
N ALA A 171 10.25 30.72 -4.35
CA ALA A 171 10.52 30.89 -5.78
C ALA A 171 9.66 29.92 -6.62
N ALA A 172 9.60 28.65 -6.25
CA ALA A 172 8.79 27.65 -6.94
C ALA A 172 7.28 27.92 -6.84
N ILE A 173 6.81 28.45 -5.71
CA ILE A 173 5.40 28.87 -5.56
C ILE A 173 5.10 30.06 -6.48
N ASN A 174 5.99 31.05 -6.52
CA ASN A 174 5.81 32.23 -7.38
C ASN A 174 5.80 31.87 -8.88
N GLU A 175 6.61 30.89 -9.30
CA GLU A 175 6.58 30.36 -10.67
C GLU A 175 5.22 29.76 -11.04
N LEU A 176 4.60 29.00 -10.14
CA LEU A 176 3.26 28.43 -10.38
C LEU A 176 2.17 29.51 -10.37
N VAL A 177 2.28 30.50 -9.48
CA VAL A 177 1.36 31.64 -9.45
C VAL A 177 1.48 32.49 -10.72
N ALA A 178 2.70 32.65 -11.27
CA ALA A 178 2.92 33.33 -12.55
C ALA A 178 2.29 32.55 -13.74
N LEU A 179 2.18 31.23 -13.64
CA LEU A 179 1.47 30.38 -14.61
C LEU A 179 -0.05 30.42 -14.44
N GLY A 180 -0.57 31.16 -13.46
CA GLY A 180 -2.02 31.35 -13.23
C GLY A 180 -2.64 30.41 -12.21
N LEU A 181 -1.84 29.65 -11.44
CA LEU A 181 -2.35 28.81 -10.36
C LEU A 181 -2.54 29.63 -9.08
N ASP A 182 -3.67 29.49 -8.39
CA ASP A 182 -3.90 30.19 -7.13
C ASP A 182 -2.87 29.77 -6.05
N ALA A 183 -2.45 30.72 -5.23
CA ALA A 183 -1.43 30.51 -4.20
C ALA A 183 -1.83 29.41 -3.21
N LYS A 184 -3.14 29.26 -2.96
CA LYS A 184 -3.72 28.21 -2.11
C LYS A 184 -3.45 26.80 -2.63
N PHE A 185 -3.38 26.62 -3.94
CA PHE A 185 -3.08 25.32 -4.56
C PHE A 185 -1.60 25.12 -4.83
N ALA A 186 -0.84 26.20 -5.08
CA ALA A 186 0.60 26.13 -5.31
C ALA A 186 1.39 25.67 -4.06
N GLN A 187 1.04 26.17 -2.88
CA GLN A 187 1.67 25.79 -1.61
C GLN A 187 1.67 24.28 -1.34
N PRO A 188 0.51 23.58 -1.32
CA PRO A 188 0.46 22.16 -1.01
C PRO A 188 1.15 21.29 -2.06
N ILE A 189 1.16 21.70 -3.33
CA ILE A 189 1.90 20.97 -4.38
C ILE A 189 3.41 21.01 -4.12
N ILE A 190 3.95 22.20 -3.83
CA ILE A 190 5.38 22.37 -3.59
C ILE A 190 5.81 21.72 -2.27
N GLU A 191 4.95 21.73 -1.25
CA GLU A 191 5.20 21.03 0.01
C GLU A 191 5.31 19.51 -0.20
N LYS A 192 4.38 18.90 -0.94
CA LYS A 192 4.43 17.47 -1.32
C LYS A 192 5.66 17.11 -2.15
N ARG A 193 6.23 18.08 -2.85
CA ARG A 193 7.47 17.94 -3.65
C ARG A 193 8.73 18.28 -2.86
N ASN A 194 8.65 18.39 -1.53
CA ASN A 194 9.77 18.77 -0.65
C ASN A 194 10.41 20.11 -1.03
N GLY A 195 9.62 21.06 -1.53
CA GLY A 195 10.11 22.38 -1.90
C GLY A 195 10.79 22.49 -3.26
N LYS A 196 10.74 21.44 -4.09
CA LYS A 196 11.37 21.41 -5.42
C LYS A 196 10.42 21.97 -6.48
N ALA A 197 10.94 22.88 -7.31
CA ALA A 197 10.26 23.40 -8.50
C ALA A 197 9.95 22.29 -9.51
N PHE A 198 9.08 22.61 -10.47
CA PHE A 198 8.87 21.74 -11.62
C PHE A 198 10.02 21.94 -12.61
N SER A 199 10.59 20.83 -13.08
CA SER A 199 11.46 20.87 -14.26
C SER A 199 10.61 21.18 -15.49
N GLU A 200 11.19 21.84 -16.48
CA GLU A 200 10.53 22.13 -17.76
C GLU A 200 9.93 20.86 -18.40
N VAL A 201 10.69 19.77 -18.42
CA VAL A 201 10.25 18.45 -18.90
C VAL A 201 9.04 17.92 -18.12
N ALA A 202 9.02 18.12 -16.80
CA ALA A 202 7.91 17.67 -15.97
C ALA A 202 6.65 18.51 -16.19
N MET A 203 6.80 19.80 -16.48
CA MET A 203 5.66 20.67 -16.82
C MET A 203 5.11 20.34 -18.21
N ASP A 204 5.95 19.97 -19.16
CA ASP A 204 5.52 19.53 -20.49
C ASP A 204 4.82 18.17 -20.46
N GLU A 205 5.31 17.21 -19.65
CA GLU A 205 4.58 15.95 -19.40
C GLU A 205 3.18 16.23 -18.83
N ILE A 206 3.04 17.16 -17.88
CA ILE A 206 1.73 17.53 -17.31
C ILE A 206 0.82 18.14 -18.38
N LYS A 207 1.34 18.99 -19.29
CA LYS A 207 0.56 19.55 -20.40
C LYS A 207 0.04 18.45 -21.33
N GLU A 208 0.90 17.51 -21.72
CA GLU A 208 0.54 16.39 -22.57
C GLU A 208 -0.53 15.51 -21.90
N GLN A 209 -0.34 15.17 -20.63
CA GLN A 209 -1.27 14.36 -19.86
C GLN A 209 -2.62 15.06 -19.63
N ALA A 210 -2.62 16.38 -19.39
CA ALA A 210 -3.86 17.16 -19.27
C ALA A 210 -4.64 17.19 -20.59
N SER A 211 -3.92 17.30 -21.72
CA SER A 211 -4.50 17.28 -23.07
C SER A 211 -5.24 15.97 -23.37
N LEU A 212 -4.71 14.82 -22.89
CA LEU A 212 -5.37 13.51 -23.07
C LEU A 212 -6.74 13.42 -22.40
N VAL A 213 -6.96 14.15 -21.31
CA VAL A 213 -8.24 14.17 -20.57
C VAL A 213 -9.04 15.45 -20.77
N GLN A 214 -8.64 16.28 -21.76
CA GLN A 214 -9.28 17.56 -22.10
C GLN A 214 -9.35 18.55 -20.92
N LEU A 215 -8.37 18.50 -20.01
CA LEU A 215 -8.23 19.47 -18.93
C LEU A 215 -7.14 20.48 -19.29
N THR A 216 -7.27 21.68 -18.71
CA THR A 216 -6.19 22.65 -18.73
C THR A 216 -5.09 22.25 -17.73
N VAL A 217 -3.88 22.75 -17.95
CA VAL A 217 -2.73 22.53 -17.06
C VAL A 217 -3.03 23.01 -15.63
N ILE A 218 -3.76 24.12 -15.52
CA ILE A 218 -4.14 24.71 -14.23
C ILE A 218 -5.11 23.79 -13.50
N GLU A 219 -6.17 23.32 -14.15
CA GLU A 219 -7.13 22.37 -13.57
C GLU A 219 -6.47 21.05 -13.15
N ALA A 220 -5.50 20.57 -13.96
CA ALA A 220 -4.71 19.39 -13.64
C ALA A 220 -3.86 19.60 -12.36
N LEU A 221 -3.27 20.78 -12.19
CA LEU A 221 -2.51 21.15 -10.98
C LEU A 221 -3.44 21.37 -9.76
N GLU A 222 -4.59 22.01 -9.94
CA GLU A 222 -5.61 22.13 -8.89
C GLU A 222 -6.11 20.76 -8.42
N PHE A 223 -6.30 19.83 -9.36
CA PHE A 223 -6.63 18.45 -9.03
C PHE A 223 -5.51 17.81 -8.22
N ALA A 224 -4.24 17.95 -8.63
CA ALA A 224 -3.09 17.44 -7.89
C ALA A 224 -2.97 18.06 -6.48
N ALA A 225 -3.30 19.34 -6.31
CA ALA A 225 -3.31 19.99 -4.99
C ALA A 225 -4.29 19.31 -4.01
N LYS A 226 -5.44 18.82 -4.52
CA LYS A 226 -6.47 18.11 -3.72
C LYS A 226 -6.11 16.65 -3.41
N GLN A 227 -5.18 16.04 -4.14
CA GLN A 227 -4.77 14.64 -3.94
C GLN A 227 -3.57 14.51 -3.01
N ASP A 228 -3.27 13.32 -2.47
CA ASP A 228 -2.11 13.11 -1.59
C ASP A 228 -0.75 13.19 -2.31
N TRP A 229 -0.75 13.30 -3.64
CA TRP A 229 0.44 13.39 -4.48
C TRP A 229 0.56 14.76 -5.17
N GLY A 230 1.78 15.24 -5.41
CA GLY A 230 2.04 16.58 -5.95
C GLY A 230 2.31 16.63 -7.47
N SER A 231 1.65 15.78 -8.26
CA SER A 231 1.82 15.72 -9.73
C SER A 231 0.52 15.27 -10.42
N PHE A 232 0.47 15.33 -11.75
CA PHE A 232 -0.70 14.95 -12.52
C PHE A 232 -0.38 13.92 -13.61
N ARG A 233 -1.28 12.95 -13.81
CA ARG A 233 -1.30 12.03 -14.96
C ARG A 233 -2.74 11.69 -15.34
N ALA A 234 -2.97 11.44 -16.63
CA ALA A 234 -4.28 11.16 -17.20
C ALA A 234 -4.93 9.89 -16.59
N ASP A 235 -4.13 8.84 -16.41
CA ASP A 235 -4.57 7.56 -15.83
C ASP A 235 -5.01 7.73 -14.36
N TRP A 236 -4.27 8.53 -13.58
CA TRP A 236 -4.60 8.81 -12.18
C TRP A 236 -5.93 9.55 -12.05
N TYR A 237 -6.16 10.54 -12.92
CA TYR A 237 -7.41 11.28 -12.97
C TYR A 237 -8.59 10.37 -13.34
N GLN A 238 -8.47 9.60 -14.43
CA GLN A 238 -9.51 8.68 -14.89
C GLN A 238 -9.86 7.62 -13.83
N ASN A 239 -8.86 7.08 -13.13
CA ASN A 239 -9.10 6.09 -12.08
C ASN A 239 -9.86 6.70 -10.89
N ARG A 240 -9.53 7.94 -10.50
CA ARG A 240 -10.24 8.65 -9.43
C ARG A 240 -11.68 8.98 -9.79
N VAL A 241 -11.94 9.45 -11.02
CA VAL A 241 -13.31 9.71 -11.50
C VAL A 241 -14.12 8.41 -11.51
N LYS A 242 -13.53 7.30 -11.97
CA LYS A 242 -14.17 5.98 -11.91
C LYS A 242 -14.51 5.54 -10.49
N GLN A 243 -13.62 5.79 -9.52
CA GLN A 243 -13.87 5.46 -8.11
C GLN A 243 -14.96 6.30 -7.47
N GLN A 244 -15.12 7.57 -7.85
CA GLN A 244 -16.21 8.42 -7.33
C GLN A 244 -17.60 7.95 -7.81
N GLY A 245 -17.68 7.27 -8.96
CA GLY A 245 -18.91 6.63 -9.44
C GLY A 245 -19.08 5.16 -9.03
N TYR A 246 -18.11 4.57 -8.32
CA TYR A 246 -18.16 3.15 -7.96
C TYR A 246 -18.91 2.95 -6.64
N GLN A 247 -20.16 2.49 -6.72
CA GLN A 247 -20.86 1.95 -5.56
C GLN A 247 -20.16 0.65 -5.14
N SER A 248 -19.78 0.53 -3.87
CA SER A 248 -19.16 -0.70 -3.37
C SER A 248 -20.13 -1.87 -3.51
N SER A 249 -19.62 -3.11 -3.59
CA SER A 249 -20.50 -4.31 -3.66
C SER A 249 -21.51 -4.34 -2.51
N ALA A 250 -21.11 -3.92 -1.31
CA ALA A 250 -22.00 -3.80 -0.16
C ALA A 250 -23.09 -2.73 -0.36
N GLN A 251 -22.75 -1.58 -0.96
CA GLN A 251 -23.73 -0.54 -1.30
C GLN A 251 -24.67 -1.00 -2.43
N GLN A 252 -24.18 -1.76 -3.41
CA GLN A 252 -24.99 -2.35 -4.46
C GLN A 252 -26.00 -3.34 -3.88
N THR A 253 -25.54 -4.27 -3.03
CA THR A 253 -26.43 -5.22 -2.34
C THR A 253 -27.43 -4.51 -1.43
N ALA A 254 -27.03 -3.47 -0.69
CA ALA A 254 -27.96 -2.70 0.13
C ALA A 254 -29.03 -1.97 -0.70
N ASN A 255 -28.66 -1.44 -1.86
CA ASN A 255 -29.59 -0.77 -2.77
C ASN A 255 -30.54 -1.79 -3.44
N GLU A 256 -30.05 -2.99 -3.76
CA GLU A 256 -30.88 -4.10 -4.23
C GLU A 256 -31.83 -4.60 -3.13
N GLN A 257 -31.34 -4.77 -1.90
CA GLN A 257 -32.15 -5.16 -0.75
C GLN A 257 -33.28 -4.15 -0.51
N ALA A 258 -32.98 -2.86 -0.55
CA ALA A 258 -33.98 -1.79 -0.43
C ALA A 258 -35.02 -1.83 -1.56
N LYS A 259 -34.59 -2.12 -2.80
CA LYS A 259 -35.49 -2.32 -3.94
C LYS A 259 -36.39 -3.55 -3.76
N TRP A 260 -35.86 -4.64 -3.21
CA TRP A 260 -36.65 -5.84 -2.89
C TRP A 260 -37.61 -5.60 -1.74
N ASP A 261 -37.21 -4.88 -0.70
CA ASP A 261 -38.06 -4.51 0.43
C ASP A 261 -39.21 -3.59 -0.02
N GLU A 262 -38.96 -2.64 -0.92
CA GLU A 262 -39.99 -1.79 -1.52
C GLU A 262 -40.97 -2.61 -2.39
N PHE A 263 -40.45 -3.57 -3.17
CA PHE A 263 -41.28 -4.49 -3.96
C PHE A 263 -42.17 -5.39 -3.07
N LEU A 264 -41.60 -5.98 -2.03
CA LEU A 264 -42.31 -6.88 -1.11
C LEU A 264 -43.33 -6.15 -0.23
N ASN A 265 -43.10 -4.87 0.09
CA ASN A 265 -44.02 -4.05 0.87
C ASN A 265 -45.12 -3.37 0.02
N GLY A 266 -45.35 -3.82 -1.22
CA GLY A 266 -46.51 -3.41 -2.00
C GLY A 266 -46.29 -2.16 -2.86
N GLY A 267 -45.11 -2.00 -3.44
CA GLY A 267 -44.85 -0.99 -4.47
C GLY A 267 -45.93 -0.96 -5.58
N PRO A 268 -46.11 0.19 -6.27
CA PRO A 268 -47.39 0.60 -6.89
C PRO A 268 -47.88 -0.20 -8.11
N GLN A 269 -47.35 -1.37 -8.45
CA GLN A 269 -47.76 -2.14 -9.62
C GLN A 269 -47.68 -3.66 -9.40
N PHE A 270 -48.66 -4.24 -8.70
CA PHE A 270 -49.00 -5.65 -8.90
C PHE A 270 -49.92 -5.76 -10.13
N VAL A 271 -49.37 -6.20 -11.26
CA VAL A 271 -50.16 -6.54 -12.44
C VAL A 271 -50.59 -8.00 -12.28
N ASP A 272 -51.89 -8.24 -12.08
CA ASP A 272 -52.46 -9.59 -12.01
C ASP A 272 -52.37 -10.26 -13.39
N VAL A 273 -51.44 -11.20 -13.52
CA VAL A 273 -51.18 -11.97 -14.75
C VAL A 273 -51.89 -13.32 -14.76
N SER A 274 -52.91 -13.52 -13.91
CA SER A 274 -53.68 -14.75 -13.88
C SER A 274 -54.41 -14.97 -15.22
N PRO A 275 -54.14 -16.06 -15.96
CA PRO A 275 -54.85 -16.34 -17.21
C PRO A 275 -56.32 -16.63 -16.90
N LYS A 276 -57.22 -15.76 -17.40
CA LYS A 276 -58.67 -15.92 -17.25
C LYS A 276 -59.09 -17.24 -17.92
N LYS A 277 -59.58 -18.20 -17.13
CA LYS A 277 -60.11 -19.49 -17.61
C LYS A 277 -61.11 -19.24 -18.75
N SER A 278 -60.85 -19.83 -19.91
CA SER A 278 -61.81 -19.89 -21.00
C SER A 278 -63.02 -20.73 -20.56
N ILE A 279 -64.20 -20.13 -20.67
CA ILE A 279 -65.49 -20.75 -20.37
C ILE A 279 -65.68 -21.89 -21.39
N LEU A 280 -65.64 -23.13 -20.92
CA LEU A 280 -66.03 -24.30 -21.69
C LEU A 280 -67.55 -24.23 -21.89
N ILE A 281 -67.98 -23.95 -23.11
CA ILE A 281 -69.41 -23.94 -23.48
C ILE A 281 -69.87 -25.41 -23.54
N GLU A 282 -70.46 -25.90 -22.45
CA GLU A 282 -71.33 -27.08 -22.49
C GLU A 282 -72.72 -26.60 -22.91
N GLY A 283 -73.10 -26.95 -24.14
CA GLY A 283 -74.40 -26.62 -24.72
C GLY A 283 -74.93 -27.76 -25.57
N VAL A 284 -75.73 -28.63 -24.93
CA VAL A 284 -77.04 -29.19 -25.36
C VAL A 284 -77.19 -29.36 -26.90
N GLY A 285 -77.30 -30.56 -27.48
CA GLY A 285 -78.22 -31.65 -27.18
C GLY A 285 -79.25 -31.83 -28.32
N HIS A 286 -79.50 -33.09 -28.69
CA HIS A 286 -80.68 -33.66 -29.35
C HIS A 286 -80.77 -33.80 -30.89
N ALA A 287 -81.07 -35.07 -31.24
CA ALA A 287 -81.69 -35.67 -32.43
C ALA A 287 -80.84 -35.82 -33.70
#